data_AF-A0A1X7H279-F1
#
_entry.id   AF-A0A1X7H279-F1
#
_cell.length_a   1.000
_cell.length_b   1.000
_cell.length_c   1.000
_cell.angle_alpha   90.00
_cell.angle_beta   90.00
_cell.angle_gamma   90.00
#
_symmetry.space_group_name_H-M   'P 1'
#
loop_
_entity.id
_entity.type
_entity.pdbx_description
1 polymer ?
#
loop_
_entity_poly.entity_id
_entity_poly.type
_entity_poly.pdbx_seq_one_letter_code
_entity_poly.pdbx_strand_id
1 'polypeptide(L)'
;MSSDLLLLIGISFSLGYTPGPNNAVASYSGFNFGFKKTIPLIMGVGFGYTVLVILINFVLISLFKTYPIIQEIIRILGTVFLIYLAYKIATATASNNEKKTNPVTFYDTFIFQFINPKGVMAATTLISKFVDQGNYISTSVMVIIVCSLTAFSSITAWTLLGKFLRKFATNNSFIKRFNYVMSGLILVCIIGFYI
;
A
#
# COMPACT_ATOMS: atom_id res chain seq x y z
N MET A 1 12.82 -2.64 25.50
CA MET A 1 13.28 -3.41 24.32
C MET A 1 12.27 -4.47 23.86
N SER A 2 11.88 -5.46 24.70
CA SER A 2 10.82 -6.43 24.32
C SER A 2 9.43 -5.79 24.18
N SER A 3 9.09 -4.85 25.09
CA SER A 3 7.86 -4.05 25.04
C SER A 3 7.77 -3.18 23.78
N ASP A 4 8.86 -2.50 23.43
CA ASP A 4 8.90 -1.55 22.31
C ASP A 4 8.83 -2.29 20.96
N LEU A 5 9.44 -3.47 20.87
CA LEU A 5 9.31 -4.36 19.71
C LEU A 5 7.86 -4.80 19.50
N LEU A 6 7.18 -5.23 20.57
CA LEU A 6 5.78 -5.64 20.48
C LEU A 6 4.88 -4.48 20.05
N LEU A 7 5.12 -3.28 20.59
CA LEU A 7 4.39 -2.07 20.20
C LEU A 7 4.68 -1.68 18.74
N LEU A 8 5.93 -1.75 18.30
CA LEU A 8 6.32 -1.51 16.91
C LEU A 8 5.62 -2.48 15.97
N ILE A 9 5.65 -3.78 16.27
CA ILE A 9 4.96 -4.81 15.48
C ILE A 9 3.45 -4.54 15.45
N GLY A 10 2.83 -4.31 16.61
CA GLY A 10 1.38 -4.09 16.71
C GLY A 10 0.92 -2.85 15.95
N ILE A 11 1.62 -1.73 16.09
CA ILE A 11 1.29 -0.49 15.38
C ILE A 11 1.57 -0.65 13.88
N SER A 12 2.70 -1.24 13.49
CA SER A 12 3.02 -1.51 12.09
C SER A 12 1.94 -2.38 11.45
N PHE A 13 1.52 -3.46 12.12
CA PHE A 13 0.46 -4.34 11.62
C PHE A 13 -0.87 -3.61 11.47
N SER A 14 -1.26 -2.81 12.46
CA SER A 14 -2.47 -1.98 12.36
C SER A 14 -2.42 -1.05 11.14
N LEU A 15 -1.31 -0.34 10.94
CA LEU A 15 -1.15 0.57 9.80
C LEU A 15 -1.09 -0.16 8.44
N GLY A 16 -0.44 -1.33 8.40
CA GLY A 16 -0.22 -2.10 7.18
C GLY A 16 -1.41 -2.93 6.74
N TYR A 17 -2.10 -3.61 7.67
CA TYR A 17 -3.22 -4.51 7.37
C TYR A 17 -4.57 -3.82 7.26
N THR A 18 -4.72 -2.63 7.84
CA THR A 18 -5.93 -1.82 7.63
C THR A 18 -6.17 -1.59 6.15
N PRO A 19 -7.45 -1.61 5.70
CA PRO A 19 -7.77 -1.36 4.30
C PRO A 19 -7.13 -0.05 3.83
N GLY A 20 -6.57 -0.08 2.63
CA GLY A 20 -5.78 1.00 2.07
C GLY A 20 -5.65 0.87 0.56
N PRO A 21 -5.10 1.86 -0.14
CA PRO A 21 -5.07 1.84 -1.59
C PRO A 21 -4.27 0.66 -2.17
N ASN A 22 -3.06 0.42 -1.66
CA ASN A 22 -2.25 -0.76 -2.03
C ASN A 22 -3.03 -2.08 -1.83
N ASN A 23 -3.72 -2.18 -0.69
CA ASN A 23 -4.44 -3.37 -0.26
C ASN A 23 -5.64 -3.63 -1.18
N ALA A 24 -6.37 -2.58 -1.57
CA ALA A 24 -7.48 -2.65 -2.53
C ALA A 24 -7.00 -3.12 -3.90
N VAL A 25 -5.90 -2.54 -4.39
CA VAL A 25 -5.30 -2.90 -5.69
C VAL A 25 -4.77 -4.35 -5.66
N ALA A 26 -4.17 -4.79 -4.56
CA ALA A 26 -3.71 -6.18 -4.37
C ALA A 26 -4.88 -7.17 -4.34
N SER A 27 -5.96 -6.87 -3.61
CA SER A 27 -7.18 -7.68 -3.62
C SER A 27 -7.82 -7.73 -5.00
N TYR A 28 -7.93 -6.58 -5.68
CA TYR A 28 -8.39 -6.52 -7.07
C TYR A 28 -7.55 -7.39 -8.00
N SER A 29 -6.22 -7.30 -7.88
CA SER A 29 -5.30 -8.07 -8.73
C SER A 29 -5.36 -9.57 -8.43
N GLY A 30 -5.38 -9.95 -7.15
CA GLY A 30 -5.54 -11.34 -6.72
C GLY A 30 -6.86 -11.95 -7.18
N PHE A 31 -7.94 -11.17 -7.17
CA PHE A 31 -9.26 -11.59 -7.61
C PHE A 31 -9.35 -11.76 -9.14
N ASN A 32 -8.85 -10.80 -9.92
CA ASN A 32 -9.02 -10.79 -11.38
C ASN A 32 -7.90 -11.51 -12.15
N PHE A 33 -6.68 -11.55 -11.62
CA PHE A 33 -5.50 -12.08 -12.32
C PHE A 33 -4.85 -13.28 -11.60
N GLY A 34 -5.25 -13.54 -10.35
CA GLY A 34 -4.69 -14.61 -9.53
C GLY A 34 -3.32 -14.27 -8.91
N PHE A 35 -2.84 -15.16 -8.04
CA PHE A 35 -1.64 -14.91 -7.24
C PHE A 35 -0.37 -14.74 -8.08
N LYS A 36 -0.09 -15.67 -9.01
CA LYS A 36 1.15 -15.66 -9.81
C LYS A 36 1.34 -14.35 -10.59
N LYS A 37 0.27 -13.83 -11.20
CA LYS A 37 0.29 -12.57 -11.95
C LYS A 37 0.34 -11.33 -11.04
N THR A 38 0.10 -11.48 -9.74
CA THR A 38 0.14 -10.40 -8.74
C THR A 38 1.51 -10.32 -8.03
N ILE A 39 2.41 -11.29 -8.23
CA ILE A 39 3.77 -11.26 -7.63
C ILE A 39 4.53 -9.95 -7.96
N PRO A 40 4.55 -9.44 -9.20
CA PRO A 40 5.22 -8.17 -9.49
C PRO A 40 4.68 -7.01 -8.66
N LEU A 41 3.36 -6.94 -8.46
CA LEU A 41 2.72 -5.95 -7.59
C LEU A 41 3.21 -6.11 -6.14
N ILE A 42 3.20 -7.32 -5.60
CA ILE A 42 3.64 -7.62 -4.23
C ILE A 42 5.08 -7.16 -4.02
N MET A 43 5.96 -7.49 -4.96
CA MET A 43 7.37 -7.09 -4.91
C MET A 43 7.53 -5.57 -5.02
N GLY A 44 6.76 -4.91 -5.88
CA GLY A 44 6.81 -3.46 -6.04
C GLY A 44 6.36 -2.73 -4.79
N VAL A 45 5.27 -3.18 -4.15
CA VAL A 45 4.81 -2.62 -2.86
C VAL A 45 5.83 -2.88 -1.76
N GLY A 46 6.28 -4.14 -1.61
CA GLY A 46 7.20 -4.52 -0.54
C GLY A 46 8.52 -3.77 -0.62
N PHE A 47 9.22 -3.87 -1.76
CA PHE A 47 10.50 -3.16 -1.93
C PHE A 47 10.34 -1.65 -2.00
N GLY A 48 9.29 -1.14 -2.65
CA GLY A 48 9.03 0.29 -2.70
C GLY A 48 8.83 0.88 -1.30
N TYR A 49 8.09 0.17 -0.44
CA TYR A 49 7.86 0.61 0.93
C TYR A 49 9.11 0.48 1.80
N THR A 50 9.90 -0.60 1.63
CA THR A 50 11.21 -0.73 2.28
C THR A 50 12.13 0.44 1.93
N VAL A 51 12.25 0.78 0.64
CA VAL A 51 13.07 1.91 0.19
C VAL A 51 12.53 3.23 0.75
N LEU A 52 11.21 3.43 0.73
CA LEU A 52 10.59 4.61 1.32
C LEU A 52 10.93 4.77 2.81
N VAL A 53 10.83 3.70 3.60
CA VAL A 53 11.16 3.73 5.04
C VAL A 53 12.62 4.08 5.25
N ILE A 54 13.53 3.52 4.46
CA ILE A 54 14.96 3.89 4.50
C ILE A 54 15.15 5.38 4.20
N LEU A 55 14.55 5.90 3.11
CA LEU A 55 14.67 7.31 2.77
C LEU A 55 14.07 8.23 3.83
N ILE A 56 12.95 7.86 4.45
CA ILE A 56 12.36 8.64 5.54
C ILE A 56 13.26 8.62 6.77
N ASN A 57 13.86 7.48 7.08
CA ASN A 57 14.74 7.34 8.24
C ASN A 57 15.97 8.25 8.17
N PHE A 58 16.63 8.28 7.00
CA PHE A 58 17.90 8.99 6.86
C PHE A 58 17.78 10.40 6.27
N VAL A 59 16.73 10.70 5.50
CA VAL A 59 16.69 11.92 4.65
C VAL A 59 15.40 12.72 4.83
N LEU A 60 14.24 12.09 4.62
CA LEU A 60 13.01 12.85 4.35
C LEU A 60 12.38 13.48 5.59
N ILE A 61 12.62 12.99 6.82
CA ILE A 61 12.03 13.61 8.03
C ILE A 61 12.50 15.06 8.21
N SER A 62 13.79 15.32 7.97
CA SER A 62 14.33 16.69 8.05
C SER A 62 13.73 17.57 6.95
N LEU A 63 13.65 17.05 5.72
CA LEU A 63 13.06 17.76 4.59
C LEU A 63 11.59 18.12 4.80
N PHE A 64 10.80 17.22 5.37
CA PHE A 64 9.39 17.48 5.65
C PHE A 64 9.17 18.56 6.72
N LYS A 65 10.06 18.66 7.72
CA LYS A 65 10.01 19.74 8.71
C LYS A 65 10.37 21.08 8.09
N THR A 66 11.36 21.10 7.20
CA THR A 66 11.84 22.33 6.53
C THR A 66 10.90 22.79 5.41
N TYR A 67 10.34 21.85 4.65
CA TYR A 67 9.49 22.10 3.49
C TYR A 67 8.17 21.31 3.60
N PRO A 68 7.22 21.76 4.45
CA PRO A 68 5.92 21.10 4.62
C PRO A 68 5.14 20.93 3.31
N ILE A 69 5.36 21.82 2.33
CA ILE A 69 4.75 21.78 1.00
C ILE A 69 5.01 20.46 0.24
N ILE A 70 6.12 19.75 0.53
CA ILE A 70 6.42 18.46 -0.10
C ILE A 70 5.36 17.42 0.26
N GLN A 71 4.88 17.41 1.51
CA GLN A 71 3.82 16.51 1.95
C GLN A 71 2.50 16.80 1.21
N GLU A 72 2.22 18.08 0.96
CA GLU A 72 1.04 18.51 0.21
C GLU A 72 1.10 18.03 -1.25
N ILE A 73 2.25 18.18 -1.90
CA ILE A 73 2.47 17.70 -3.26
C ILE A 73 2.29 16.18 -3.34
N ILE A 74 2.86 15.43 -2.40
CA ILE A 74 2.69 13.98 -2.29
C ILE A 74 1.19 13.63 -2.14
N ARG A 75 0.46 14.35 -1.28
CA ARG A 75 -0.97 14.13 -1.07
C ARG A 75 -1.79 14.35 -2.34
N ILE A 76 -1.53 15.44 -3.06
CA ILE A 76 -2.23 15.76 -4.30
C ILE A 76 -1.91 14.75 -5.40
N LEU A 77 -0.63 14.47 -5.66
CA LEU A 77 -0.21 13.49 -6.68
C LEU A 77 -0.75 12.10 -6.38
N GLY A 78 -0.70 11.67 -5.12
CA GLY A 78 -1.30 10.41 -4.66
C GLY A 78 -2.80 10.37 -4.90
N THR A 79 -3.50 11.45 -4.60
CA THR A 79 -4.95 11.57 -4.84
C THR A 79 -5.29 11.41 -6.32
N VAL A 80 -4.62 12.14 -7.21
CA VAL A 80 -4.84 12.07 -8.67
C VAL A 80 -4.59 10.65 -9.19
N PHE A 81 -3.48 10.04 -8.79
CA PHE A 81 -3.16 8.66 -9.19
C PHE A 81 -4.19 7.64 -8.68
N LEU A 82 -4.67 7.81 -7.45
CA LEU A 82 -5.68 6.92 -6.88
C LEU A 82 -7.06 7.08 -7.52
N ILE A 83 -7.47 8.29 -7.90
CA ILE A 83 -8.69 8.49 -8.71
C ILE A 83 -8.56 7.74 -10.04
N TYR A 84 -7.41 7.85 -10.69
CA TYR A 84 -7.13 7.11 -11.92
C TYR A 84 -7.22 5.58 -11.72
N LEU A 85 -6.63 5.04 -10.65
CA LEU A 85 -6.72 3.61 -10.34
C LEU A 85 -8.15 3.17 -9.97
N ALA A 86 -8.87 3.97 -9.19
CA ALA A 86 -10.26 3.69 -8.81
C ALA A 86 -11.15 3.62 -10.05
N TYR A 87 -10.98 4.56 -11.00
CA TYR A 87 -11.66 4.53 -12.29
C TYR A 87 -11.32 3.27 -13.08
N LYS A 88 -10.01 2.96 -13.23
CA LYS A 88 -9.54 1.78 -13.98
C LYS A 88 -10.08 0.46 -13.42
N ILE A 89 -10.18 0.35 -12.09
CA ILE A 89 -10.77 -0.81 -11.40
C ILE A 89 -12.28 -0.87 -11.64
N ALA A 90 -13.00 0.24 -11.50
CA ALA A 90 -14.45 0.30 -11.67
C ALA A 90 -14.90 -0.03 -13.10
N THR A 91 -14.12 0.38 -14.11
CA THR A 91 -14.42 0.13 -15.53
C THR A 91 -13.83 -1.18 -16.05
N ALA A 92 -13.16 -1.97 -15.20
CA ALA A 92 -12.60 -3.24 -15.61
C ALA A 92 -13.72 -4.22 -16.00
N THR A 93 -13.85 -4.48 -17.30
CA THR A 93 -14.83 -5.42 -17.83
C THR A 93 -14.42 -6.86 -17.52
N ALA A 94 -15.37 -7.68 -17.08
CA ALA A 94 -15.26 -9.13 -17.14
C ALA A 94 -15.37 -9.59 -18.61
N SER A 95 -14.45 -9.17 -19.48
CA SER A 95 -14.51 -9.56 -20.89
C SER A 95 -13.85 -10.92 -21.06
N ASN A 96 -14.63 -11.89 -21.54
CA ASN A 96 -14.13 -13.21 -21.92
C ASN A 96 -13.29 -13.19 -23.19
N ASN A 97 -13.23 -12.10 -23.95
CA ASN A 97 -12.41 -12.00 -25.16
C ASN A 97 -11.95 -10.54 -25.42
N GLU A 98 -10.67 -10.41 -25.78
CA GLU A 98 -10.05 -9.33 -26.58
C GLU A 98 -9.49 -8.03 -25.98
N LYS A 99 -9.64 -7.70 -24.69
CA LYS A 99 -8.74 -6.71 -24.06
C LYS A 99 -8.21 -7.24 -22.73
N LYS A 100 -7.02 -7.85 -22.79
CA LYS A 100 -6.23 -8.17 -21.59
C LYS A 100 -5.92 -6.87 -20.88
N THR A 101 -6.74 -6.49 -19.89
CA THR A 101 -6.32 -5.49 -18.91
C THR A 101 -5.07 -6.03 -18.25
N ASN A 102 -3.92 -5.42 -18.50
CA ASN A 102 -2.67 -5.87 -17.91
C ASN A 102 -2.74 -5.66 -16.39
N PRO A 103 -2.28 -6.64 -15.61
CA PRO A 103 -2.16 -6.49 -14.16
C PRO A 103 -1.25 -5.29 -13.86
N VAL A 104 -1.45 -4.68 -12.69
CA VAL A 104 -0.60 -3.59 -12.22
C VAL A 104 0.84 -4.09 -12.11
N THR A 105 1.79 -3.31 -12.63
CA THR A 105 3.18 -3.75 -12.74
C THR A 105 3.97 -3.47 -11.46
N PHE A 106 5.17 -4.05 -11.38
CA PHE A 106 6.14 -3.73 -10.33
C PHE A 106 6.43 -2.23 -10.26
N TYR A 107 6.70 -1.60 -11.39
CA TYR A 107 7.09 -0.18 -11.43
C TYR A 107 5.95 0.73 -10.99
N ASP A 108 4.72 0.44 -11.40
CA ASP A 108 3.54 1.20 -10.98
C ASP A 108 3.43 1.21 -9.46
N THR A 109 3.56 0.04 -8.82
CA THR A 109 3.39 -0.06 -7.37
C THR A 109 4.61 0.36 -6.58
N PHE A 110 5.82 0.22 -7.13
CA PHE A 110 7.05 0.71 -6.52
C PHE A 110 7.05 2.24 -6.45
N ILE A 111 6.82 2.91 -7.58
CA ILE A 111 6.78 4.38 -7.65
C ILE A 111 5.63 4.92 -6.80
N PHE A 112 4.48 4.23 -6.80
CA PHE A 112 3.34 4.64 -6.01
C PHE A 112 3.64 4.73 -4.51
N GLN A 113 4.59 3.97 -3.96
CA GLN A 113 4.91 4.07 -2.51
C GLN A 113 5.37 5.47 -2.11
N PHE A 114 6.10 6.17 -2.99
CA PHE A 114 6.61 7.51 -2.71
C PHE A 114 5.55 8.62 -2.77
N ILE A 115 4.44 8.35 -3.46
CA ILE A 115 3.30 9.28 -3.57
C ILE A 115 2.07 8.78 -2.82
N ASN A 116 2.19 7.72 -2.00
CA ASN A 116 1.09 7.18 -1.21
C ASN A 116 1.08 7.82 0.19
N PRO A 117 0.15 8.75 0.48
CA PRO A 117 0.15 9.48 1.74
C PRO A 117 0.00 8.56 2.95
N LYS A 118 -0.77 7.47 2.82
CA LYS A 118 -0.90 6.45 3.88
C LYS A 118 0.48 5.85 4.23
N GLY A 119 1.24 5.45 3.22
CA GLY A 119 2.55 4.83 3.40
C GLY A 119 3.56 5.81 3.99
N VAL A 120 3.62 7.02 3.45
CA VAL A 120 4.50 8.08 3.94
C VAL A 120 4.21 8.41 5.40
N MET A 121 2.95 8.65 5.76
CA MET A 121 2.55 8.95 7.15
C MET A 121 2.84 7.79 8.11
N ALA A 122 2.59 6.55 7.69
CA ALA A 122 2.88 5.37 8.49
C ALA A 122 4.38 5.24 8.78
N ALA A 123 5.23 5.35 7.76
CA ALA A 123 6.68 5.29 7.90
C ALA A 123 7.19 6.44 8.79
N THR A 124 6.75 7.68 8.56
CA THR A 124 7.12 8.82 9.40
C THR A 124 6.71 8.62 10.86
N THR A 125 5.51 8.09 11.12
CA THR A 125 5.01 7.81 12.49
C THR A 125 5.86 6.77 13.20
N LEU A 126 6.15 5.65 12.53
CA LEU A 126 6.92 4.56 13.11
C LEU A 126 8.37 4.98 13.36
N ILE A 127 8.99 5.69 12.43
CA ILE A 127 10.36 6.18 12.61
C ILE A 127 10.42 7.20 13.75
N SER A 128 9.53 8.20 13.76
CA SER A 128 9.53 9.24 14.80
C SER A 128 9.32 8.68 16.21
N LYS A 129 8.61 7.55 16.32
CA LYS A 129 8.27 6.94 17.60
C LYS A 129 9.29 5.92 18.09
N PHE A 130 9.90 5.16 17.18
CA PHE A 130 10.68 3.97 17.54
C PHE A 130 12.18 4.06 17.19
N VAL A 131 12.61 5.07 16.43
CA VAL A 131 14.05 5.31 16.20
C VAL A 131 14.60 6.21 17.28
N ASP A 132 15.50 5.66 18.08
CA ASP A 132 16.14 6.34 19.20
C ASP A 132 17.52 6.86 18.79
N GLN A 133 17.85 8.12 19.14
CA GLN A 133 19.13 8.73 18.80
C GLN A 133 20.30 8.11 19.59
N GLY A 134 20.04 7.60 20.80
CA GLY A 134 21.06 6.93 21.62
C GLY A 134 21.51 5.58 21.04
N ASN A 135 20.61 4.87 20.34
CA ASN A 135 20.89 3.61 19.65
C ASN A 135 20.38 3.62 18.20
N TYR A 136 20.79 4.65 17.46
CA TYR A 136 20.22 5.00 16.15
C TYR A 136 20.29 3.85 15.14
N ILE A 137 21.45 3.22 14.97
CA ILE A 137 21.62 2.17 13.94
C ILE A 137 20.77 0.95 14.26
N SER A 138 20.78 0.47 15.51
CA SER A 138 20.03 -0.73 15.90
C SER A 138 18.52 -0.52 15.77
N THR A 139 18.02 0.60 16.29
CA THR A 139 16.59 0.91 16.24
C THR A 139 16.11 1.23 14.82
N SER A 140 16.92 1.91 14.01
CA SER A 140 16.63 2.11 12.57
C SER A 140 16.48 0.78 11.83
N VAL A 141 17.45 -0.13 11.98
CA VAL A 141 17.42 -1.45 11.32
C VAL A 141 16.19 -2.25 11.77
N MET A 142 15.87 -2.23 13.06
CA MET A 142 14.69 -2.87 13.63
C MET A 142 13.39 -2.35 13.02
N VAL A 143 13.21 -1.02 12.93
CA VAL A 143 12.03 -0.39 12.31
C VAL A 143 11.94 -0.75 10.84
N ILE A 144 13.04 -0.68 10.09
CA ILE A 144 13.09 -1.03 8.66
C ILE A 144 12.66 -2.49 8.45
N ILE A 145 13.18 -3.42 9.24
CA ILE A 145 12.84 -4.85 9.14
C ILE A 145 11.36 -5.06 9.44
N VAL A 146 10.83 -4.53 10.55
CA VAL A 146 9.43 -4.74 10.92
C VAL A 146 8.49 -4.13 9.88
N CYS A 147 8.77 -2.91 9.42
CA CYS A 147 7.98 -2.25 8.38
C CYS A 147 7.98 -3.03 7.07
N SER A 148 9.16 -3.52 6.65
CA SER A 148 9.31 -4.31 5.42
C SER A 148 8.55 -5.63 5.49
N LEU A 149 8.74 -6.38 6.58
CA LEU A 149 8.02 -7.64 6.81
C LEU A 149 6.51 -7.42 6.84
N THR A 150 6.05 -6.35 7.49
CA THR A 150 4.63 -5.98 7.54
C THR A 150 4.09 -5.64 6.15
N ALA A 151 4.85 -4.91 5.33
CA ALA A 151 4.42 -4.56 3.97
C ALA A 151 4.26 -5.81 3.09
N PHE A 152 5.27 -6.70 3.10
CA PHE A 152 5.21 -7.96 2.36
C PHE A 152 4.09 -8.87 2.85
N SER A 153 3.93 -9.01 4.17
CA SER A 153 2.91 -9.88 4.75
C SER A 153 1.50 -9.35 4.50
N SER A 154 1.27 -8.05 4.68
CA SER A 154 -0.03 -7.41 4.44
C SER A 154 -0.44 -7.49 2.98
N ILE A 155 0.44 -7.08 2.05
CA ILE A 155 0.09 -7.05 0.62
C ILE A 155 -0.17 -8.46 0.08
N THR A 156 0.56 -9.46 0.58
CA THR A 156 0.34 -10.87 0.28
C THR A 156 -0.99 -11.35 0.83
N ALA A 157 -1.33 -11.01 2.08
CA ALA A 157 -2.60 -11.37 2.69
C ALA A 157 -3.80 -10.78 1.92
N TRP A 158 -3.73 -9.49 1.55
CA TRP A 158 -4.76 -8.84 0.74
C TRP A 158 -4.86 -9.40 -0.67
N THR A 159 -3.75 -9.84 -1.27
CA THR A 159 -3.78 -10.57 -2.55
C THR A 159 -4.49 -11.92 -2.41
N LEU A 160 -4.16 -12.67 -1.35
CA LEU A 160 -4.78 -13.97 -1.09
C LEU A 160 -6.26 -13.84 -0.77
N LEU A 161 -6.67 -12.79 -0.05
CA LEU A 161 -8.07 -12.47 0.20
C LEU A 161 -8.83 -12.27 -1.12
N GLY A 162 -8.30 -11.44 -2.03
CA GLY A 162 -8.90 -11.25 -3.35
C GLY A 162 -9.02 -12.56 -4.14
N LYS A 163 -7.95 -13.36 -4.16
CA LYS A 163 -7.96 -14.69 -4.81
C LYS A 163 -8.98 -15.64 -4.17
N PHE A 164 -9.13 -15.61 -2.86
CA PHE A 164 -10.11 -16.42 -2.14
C PHE A 164 -11.53 -16.00 -2.50
N LEU A 165 -11.82 -14.70 -2.50
CA LEU A 165 -13.14 -14.16 -2.87
C LEU A 165 -13.54 -14.49 -4.32
N ARG A 166 -12.56 -14.65 -5.22
CA ARG A 166 -12.82 -15.08 -6.61
C ARG A 166 -13.52 -16.44 -6.69
N LYS A 167 -13.33 -17.34 -5.71
CA LYS A 167 -13.99 -18.65 -5.68
C LYS A 167 -15.52 -18.56 -5.58
N PHE A 168 -16.03 -17.45 -5.03
CA PHE A 168 -17.47 -17.20 -4.86
C PHE A 168 -18.07 -16.39 -6.01
N ALA A 169 -17.26 -15.95 -6.97
CA ALA A 169 -17.69 -15.13 -8.10
C ALA A 169 -18.34 -16.00 -9.19
N THR A 170 -19.60 -16.38 -8.99
CA THR A 170 -20.36 -17.28 -9.87
C THR A 170 -20.90 -16.61 -11.13
N ASN A 171 -20.92 -15.27 -11.19
CA ASN A 171 -21.42 -14.52 -12.35
C ASN A 171 -20.70 -13.17 -12.54
N ASN A 172 -20.89 -12.57 -13.72
CA ASN A 172 -20.28 -11.28 -14.08
C ASN A 172 -20.74 -10.13 -13.19
N SER A 173 -21.96 -10.18 -12.63
CA SER A 173 -22.46 -9.15 -11.71
C SER A 173 -21.68 -9.14 -10.39
N PHE A 174 -21.28 -10.30 -9.87
CA PHE A 174 -20.44 -10.41 -8.68
C PHE A 174 -19.06 -9.80 -8.93
N ILE A 175 -18.44 -10.09 -10.07
CA ILE A 175 -17.14 -9.53 -10.46
C ILE A 175 -17.20 -7.99 -10.52
N LYS A 176 -18.25 -7.44 -11.15
CA LYS A 176 -18.47 -5.99 -11.22
C LYS A 176 -18.66 -5.38 -9.82
N ARG A 177 -19.51 -5.98 -8.97
CA ARG A 177 -19.72 -5.52 -7.59
C ARG A 177 -18.43 -5.51 -6.79
N PHE A 178 -17.64 -6.58 -6.88
CA PHE A 178 -16.34 -6.65 -6.21
C PHE A 178 -15.39 -5.52 -6.68
N ASN A 179 -15.30 -5.29 -7.99
CA ASN A 179 -14.50 -4.20 -8.54
C ASN A 179 -14.99 -2.82 -8.04
N TYR A 180 -16.31 -2.59 -8.01
CA TYR A 180 -16.87 -1.34 -7.46
C TYR A 180 -16.57 -1.17 -5.97
N VAL A 181 -16.63 -2.23 -5.17
CA VAL A 181 -16.28 -2.17 -3.74
C VAL A 181 -14.79 -1.82 -3.56
N MET A 182 -13.88 -2.43 -4.35
CA MET A 182 -12.45 -2.09 -4.28
C MET A 182 -12.18 -0.65 -4.76
N SER A 183 -12.87 -0.20 -5.81
CA SER A 183 -12.81 1.20 -6.27
C SER A 183 -13.31 2.18 -5.19
N GLY A 184 -14.47 1.89 -4.59
CA GLY A 184 -15.02 2.68 -3.49
C GLY A 184 -14.10 2.73 -2.27
N LEU A 185 -13.44 1.62 -1.93
CA LEU A 185 -12.44 1.58 -0.85
C LEU A 185 -11.28 2.56 -1.12
N ILE A 186 -10.80 2.65 -2.37
CA ILE A 186 -9.76 3.61 -2.76
C ILE A 186 -10.28 5.04 -2.57
N LEU A 187 -11.50 5.36 -3.01
CA LEU A 187 -12.08 6.69 -2.85
C LEU A 187 -12.25 7.08 -1.38
N VAL A 188 -12.69 6.14 -0.52
CA VAL A 188 -12.78 6.37 0.94
C VAL A 188 -11.40 6.64 1.54
N CYS A 189 -10.35 5.95 1.07
CA CYS A 189 -8.99 6.19 1.52
C CYS A 189 -8.50 7.60 1.13
N ILE A 190 -8.89 8.11 -0.04
CA ILE A 190 -8.55 9.48 -0.46
C ILE A 190 -9.17 10.50 0.51
N ILE A 191 -10.43 10.31 0.90
CA ILE A 191 -11.12 11.21 1.85
C ILE A 191 -10.32 11.28 3.17
N GLY A 192 -9.85 10.14 3.66
CA GLY A 192 -9.04 10.07 4.87
C GLY A 192 -7.66 10.75 4.80
N PHE A 193 -7.23 11.26 3.64
CA PHE A 193 -5.99 12.06 3.55
C PHE A 193 -6.22 13.56 3.86
N TYR A 194 -7.47 14.01 3.89
CA TYR A 194 -7.86 15.41 4.05
C TYR A 194 -8.59 15.71 5.36
N ILE A 195 -8.75 14.69 6.22
CA ILE A 195 -9.34 14.78 7.56
C ILE A 195 -8.22 14.49 8.55
#